data_AF-A0A6P8R220-F1
#
_entry.id   AF-A0A6P8R220-F1
#
_cell.length_a   1.000
_cell.length_b   1.000
_cell.length_c   1.000
_cell.angle_alpha   90.00
_cell.angle_beta   90.00
_cell.angle_gamma   90.00
#
_symmetry.space_group_name_H-M   'P 1'
#
loop_
_entity.id
_entity.type
_entity.pdbx_description
1 polymer ?
#
loop_
_entity_poly.entity_id
_entity_poly.type
_entity_poly.pdbx_seq_one_letter_code
_entity_poly.pdbx_strand_id
1 'polypeptide(L)'
;MQSHLTPIGYLWVILSFLTAAVTCTSYFMPYWLFGIQLGKPVSFSTFRRCTYPAQTEERSVVMVEECGRYASFNAIPSLSWQICTVVTGTGCALLLLVALAATLGCCMKDLISRMTGRFMGAAQFVGGLLVSSGCALYPLGWNSPEIQQTCGNTSDQFQLGACKLGWAYYSTGGGAAAAMLICTWLSCFAGKNTKPSIY
;
A
#
# COMPACT_ATOMS: atom_id res chain seq x y z
N MET A 1 0.78 18.48 32.07
CA MET A 1 1.48 17.37 31.39
C MET A 1 2.12 17.93 30.11
N GLN A 2 3.40 18.31 30.12
CA GLN A 2 4.06 18.89 28.93
C GLN A 2 4.60 17.77 28.02
N SER A 3 4.24 17.81 26.74
CA SER A 3 4.72 16.88 25.71
C SER A 3 6.05 17.35 25.13
N HIS A 4 6.94 16.40 24.82
CA HIS A 4 8.22 16.67 24.15
C HIS A 4 8.09 16.83 22.62
N LEU A 5 6.88 16.64 22.07
CA LEU A 5 6.62 16.89 20.65
C LEU A 5 6.54 18.40 20.38
N THR A 6 7.08 18.79 19.22
CA THR A 6 6.85 20.11 18.64
C THR A 6 5.47 20.15 17.95
N PRO A 7 4.92 21.32 17.60
CA PRO A 7 3.72 21.41 16.75
C PRO A 7 3.89 20.63 15.44
N ILE A 8 5.10 20.65 14.85
CA ILE A 8 5.46 19.87 13.68
C ILE A 8 5.41 18.36 13.97
N GLY A 9 5.82 17.95 15.16
CA GLY A 9 5.71 16.56 15.63
C GLY A 9 4.26 16.08 15.70
N TYR A 10 3.34 16.89 16.22
CA TYR A 10 1.92 16.54 16.22
C TYR A 10 1.36 16.39 14.80
N LEU A 11 1.72 17.30 13.90
CA LEU A 11 1.35 17.20 12.48
C LEU A 11 1.91 15.91 11.85
N TRP A 12 3.17 15.59 12.13
CA TRP A 12 3.81 14.37 11.66
C TRP A 12 3.09 13.10 12.13
N VAL A 13 2.68 13.04 13.41
CA VAL A 13 1.94 11.88 13.95
C VAL A 13 0.62 11.69 13.22
N ILE A 14 -0.17 12.76 13.08
CA ILE A 14 -1.48 12.72 12.41
C ILE A 14 -1.31 12.28 10.95
N LEU A 15 -0.36 12.89 10.23
CA LEU A 15 -0.14 12.57 8.82
C LEU A 15 0.41 11.16 8.63
N SER A 16 1.28 10.68 9.54
CA SER A 16 1.79 9.30 9.50
C SER A 16 0.68 8.28 9.70
N PHE A 17 -0.25 8.53 10.61
CA PHE A 17 -1.42 7.68 10.79
C PHE A 17 -2.33 7.68 9.56
N LEU A 18 -2.65 8.87 9.03
CA LEU A 18 -3.52 8.99 7.85
C LEU A 18 -2.92 8.32 6.62
N THR A 19 -1.64 8.57 6.34
CA THR A 19 -0.95 7.98 5.19
C THR A 19 -0.84 6.46 5.34
N ALA A 20 -0.49 5.95 6.52
CA ALA A 20 -0.48 4.50 6.77
C ALA A 20 -1.87 3.87 6.58
N ALA A 21 -2.93 4.49 7.11
CA ALA A 21 -4.30 4.00 6.95
C ALA A 21 -4.74 3.98 5.48
N VAL A 22 -4.57 5.09 4.75
CA VAL A 22 -4.93 5.20 3.33
C VAL A 22 -4.15 4.20 2.48
N THR A 23 -2.83 4.11 2.66
CA THR A 23 -1.98 3.20 1.90
C THR A 23 -2.33 1.74 2.19
N CYS A 24 -2.49 1.35 3.45
CA CYS A 24 -2.80 -0.04 3.82
C CYS A 24 -4.20 -0.44 3.36
N THR A 25 -5.22 0.40 3.60
CA THR A 25 -6.60 0.10 3.19
C THR A 25 -6.71 -0.03 1.67
N SER A 26 -6.03 0.85 0.93
CA SER A 26 -5.98 0.80 -0.53
C SER A 26 -5.24 -0.45 -1.04
N TYR A 27 -4.14 -0.84 -0.40
CA TYR A 27 -3.43 -2.08 -0.71
C TYR A 27 -4.31 -3.33 -0.55
N PHE A 28 -5.10 -3.40 0.53
CA PHE A 28 -6.01 -4.53 0.79
C PHE A 28 -7.25 -4.56 -0.13
N MET A 29 -7.56 -3.46 -0.80
CA MET A 29 -8.78 -3.33 -1.58
C MET A 29 -8.60 -3.89 -3.01
N PRO A 30 -9.54 -4.69 -3.53
CA PRO A 30 -9.45 -5.31 -4.86
C PRO A 30 -9.75 -4.37 -6.04
N TYR A 31 -9.57 -3.05 -5.87
CA TYR A 31 -9.96 -2.02 -6.83
C TYR A 31 -8.75 -1.26 -7.41
N TRP A 32 -7.69 -1.99 -7.77
CA TRP A 32 -6.50 -1.40 -8.41
C TRP A 32 -6.66 -1.32 -9.93
N LEU A 33 -7.29 -2.33 -10.53
CA LEU A 33 -7.50 -2.44 -11.97
C LEU A 33 -8.93 -2.94 -12.22
N PHE A 34 -9.62 -2.35 -13.18
CA PHE A 34 -10.98 -2.69 -13.58
C PHE A 34 -11.04 -3.07 -15.05
N GLY A 35 -11.81 -4.12 -15.36
CA GLY A 35 -12.11 -4.53 -16.72
C GLY A 35 -13.40 -5.33 -16.82
N ILE A 36 -13.60 -6.02 -17.94
CA ILE A 36 -14.83 -6.76 -18.23
C ILE A 36 -14.45 -8.14 -18.76
N GLN A 37 -15.07 -9.19 -18.21
CA GLN A 37 -14.91 -10.56 -18.69
C GLN A 37 -16.27 -11.25 -18.75
N LEU A 38 -16.58 -11.89 -19.89
CA LEU A 38 -17.87 -12.54 -20.14
C LEU A 38 -19.08 -11.63 -19.82
N GLY A 39 -18.98 -10.33 -20.16
CA GLY A 39 -20.04 -9.34 -19.93
C GLY A 39 -20.21 -8.90 -18.47
N LYS A 40 -19.33 -9.33 -17.55
CA LYS A 40 -19.37 -8.98 -16.13
C LYS A 40 -18.18 -8.10 -15.73
N PRO A 41 -18.37 -7.14 -14.80
CA PRO A 41 -17.28 -6.29 -14.32
C PRO A 41 -16.34 -7.12 -13.43
N VAL A 42 -15.04 -7.04 -13.70
CA VAL A 42 -13.99 -7.72 -12.94
C VAL A 42 -13.04 -6.67 -12.37
N SER A 43 -12.58 -6.90 -11.14
CA SER A 43 -11.59 -6.03 -10.52
C SER A 43 -10.43 -6.82 -9.93
N PHE A 44 -9.23 -6.28 -10.06
CA PHE A 44 -8.00 -6.88 -9.58
C PHE A 44 -7.29 -5.97 -8.58
N SER A 45 -6.59 -6.62 -7.64
CA SER A 45 -5.48 -6.10 -6.86
C SER A 45 -4.34 -7.12 -6.94
N THR A 46 -3.25 -6.84 -6.23
CA THR A 46 -2.01 -7.62 -6.23
C THR A 46 -2.22 -9.07 -5.79
N PHE A 47 -3.09 -9.33 -4.80
CA PHE A 47 -3.37 -10.67 -4.26
C PHE A 47 -4.87 -10.99 -4.10
N ARG A 48 -5.76 -10.06 -4.47
CA ARG A 48 -7.22 -10.23 -4.42
C ARG A 48 -7.85 -9.91 -5.77
N ARG A 49 -8.99 -10.52 -6.05
CA ARG A 49 -9.83 -10.20 -7.20
C ARG A 49 -11.30 -10.25 -6.82
N CYS A 50 -12.13 -9.50 -7.53
CA CYS A 50 -13.59 -9.62 -7.46
C CYS A 50 -14.13 -10.01 -8.82
N THR A 51 -15.16 -10.85 -8.80
CA THR A 51 -15.81 -11.42 -9.98
C THR A 51 -14.87 -12.34 -10.75
N TYR A 52 -15.06 -13.65 -10.62
CA TYR A 52 -14.14 -14.63 -11.19
C TYR A 52 -14.80 -15.84 -11.82
N PRO A 53 -14.18 -16.48 -12.83
CA PRO A 53 -14.72 -17.70 -13.42
C PRO A 53 -14.57 -18.87 -12.43
N ALA A 54 -15.66 -19.57 -12.18
CA ALA A 54 -15.70 -20.84 -11.48
C ALA A 54 -16.33 -21.91 -12.37
N GLN A 55 -15.87 -23.16 -12.24
CA GLN A 55 -16.52 -24.28 -12.91
C GLN A 55 -17.64 -24.85 -12.04
N THR A 56 -18.82 -24.98 -12.63
CA THR A 56 -19.97 -25.65 -12.04
C THR A 56 -19.85 -27.17 -12.22
N GLU A 57 -20.61 -27.97 -11.47
CA GLU A 57 -20.69 -29.44 -11.60
C GLU A 57 -20.98 -29.91 -13.04
N GLU A 58 -21.69 -29.09 -13.82
CA GLU A 58 -22.00 -29.35 -15.24
C GLU A 58 -20.88 -28.96 -16.23
N ARG A 59 -19.65 -28.67 -15.76
CA ARG A 59 -18.51 -28.17 -16.58
C ARG A 59 -18.78 -26.85 -17.33
N SER A 60 -19.83 -26.13 -16.98
CA SER A 60 -20.08 -24.77 -17.45
C SER A 60 -19.25 -23.78 -16.64
N VAL A 61 -18.69 -22.75 -17.30
CA VAL A 61 -17.96 -21.67 -16.64
C VAL A 61 -18.95 -20.55 -16.32
N VAL A 62 -19.13 -20.28 -15.03
CA VAL A 62 -20.00 -19.20 -14.55
C VAL A 62 -19.14 -18.16 -13.85
N MET A 63 -19.47 -16.87 -14.05
CA MET A 63 -18.82 -15.77 -13.35
C MET A 63 -19.46 -15.62 -11.96
N VAL A 64 -18.67 -15.85 -10.91
CA VAL A 64 -19.08 -15.69 -9.51
C VAL A 64 -18.75 -14.26 -9.09
N GLU A 65 -19.76 -13.44 -8.80
CA GLU A 65 -19.65 -12.02 -8.43
C GLU A 65 -19.28 -11.83 -6.94
N GLU A 66 -18.19 -12.47 -6.51
CA GLU A 66 -17.66 -12.38 -5.15
C GLU A 66 -16.23 -11.87 -5.14
N CYS A 67 -15.80 -11.32 -4.01
CA CYS A 67 -14.43 -10.89 -3.79
C CYS A 67 -13.66 -11.94 -3.00
N GLY A 68 -12.54 -12.41 -3.57
CA GLY A 68 -11.73 -13.49 -3.00
C GLY A 68 -10.23 -13.21 -3.05
N ARG A 69 -9.48 -14.01 -2.31
CA ARG A 69 -8.02 -14.12 -2.40
C ARG A 69 -7.68 -15.32 -3.28
N TYR A 70 -6.57 -15.26 -4.01
CA TYR A 70 -6.02 -16.45 -4.67
C TYR A 70 -5.76 -17.57 -3.65
N ALA A 71 -6.05 -18.82 -4.04
CA ALA A 71 -5.99 -19.98 -3.15
C ALA A 71 -4.58 -20.19 -2.55
N SER A 72 -3.54 -19.89 -3.34
CA SER A 72 -2.14 -19.93 -2.92
C SER A 72 -1.38 -18.72 -3.48
N PHE A 73 -0.20 -18.45 -2.95
CA PHE A 73 0.66 -17.36 -3.43
C PHE A 73 1.11 -17.57 -4.89
N ASN A 74 1.37 -18.82 -5.27
CA ASN A 74 1.74 -19.19 -6.63
C ASN A 74 0.58 -19.07 -7.63
N ALA A 75 -0.66 -18.96 -7.16
CA ALA A 75 -1.83 -18.73 -8.01
C ALA A 75 -2.02 -17.25 -8.39
N ILE A 76 -1.19 -16.34 -7.89
CA ILE A 76 -1.18 -14.94 -8.32
C ILE A 76 -0.70 -14.87 -9.80
N PRO A 77 -1.39 -14.15 -10.71
CA PRO A 77 -1.23 -14.26 -12.17
C PRO A 77 0.17 -14.02 -12.75
N SER A 78 1.04 -13.33 -12.03
CA SER A 78 2.41 -13.04 -12.48
C SER A 78 3.39 -12.98 -11.32
N LEU A 79 4.66 -13.29 -11.60
CA LEU A 79 5.76 -13.12 -10.65
C LEU A 79 5.89 -11.65 -10.22
N SER A 80 5.66 -10.70 -11.14
CA SER A 80 5.66 -9.27 -10.83
C SER A 80 4.63 -8.90 -9.76
N TRP A 81 3.43 -9.48 -9.82
CA TRP A 81 2.37 -9.26 -8.82
C TRP A 81 2.64 -9.97 -7.49
N GLN A 82 3.31 -11.13 -7.53
CA GLN A 82 3.81 -11.81 -6.33
C GLN A 82 4.83 -10.93 -5.59
N ILE A 83 5.84 -10.42 -6.30
CA ILE A 83 6.84 -9.51 -5.74
C ILE A 83 6.17 -8.22 -5.26
N CYS A 84 5.28 -7.64 -6.06
CA CYS A 84 4.48 -6.47 -5.70
C CYS A 84 3.74 -6.66 -4.38
N THR A 85 3.09 -7.81 -4.17
CA THR A 85 2.38 -8.16 -2.93
C THR A 85 3.33 -8.14 -1.74
N VAL A 86 4.49 -8.82 -1.83
CA VAL A 86 5.45 -8.92 -0.72
C VAL A 86 6.06 -7.56 -0.39
N VAL A 87 6.53 -6.84 -1.41
CA VAL A 87 7.19 -5.54 -1.25
C VAL A 87 6.22 -4.49 -0.71
N THR A 88 5.02 -4.39 -1.29
CA THR A 88 3.99 -3.44 -0.82
C THR A 88 3.50 -3.80 0.58
N GLY A 89 3.25 -5.08 0.86
CA GLY A 89 2.85 -5.54 2.18
C GLY A 89 3.88 -5.24 3.26
N THR A 90 5.18 -5.44 2.95
CA THR A 90 6.28 -5.11 3.87
C THR A 90 6.36 -3.60 4.14
N GLY A 91 6.23 -2.78 3.09
CA GLY A 91 6.18 -1.34 3.23
C GLY A 91 5.00 -0.86 4.09
N CYS A 92 3.80 -1.41 3.85
CA CYS A 92 2.61 -1.17 4.67
C CYS A 92 2.83 -1.52 6.15
N ALA A 93 3.44 -2.68 6.44
CA ALA A 93 3.75 -3.09 7.80
C ALA A 93 4.70 -2.10 8.49
N LEU A 94 5.75 -1.65 7.80
CA LEU A 94 6.68 -0.64 8.33
C LEU A 94 5.97 0.70 8.59
N LEU A 95 5.12 1.17 7.66
CA LEU A 95 4.35 2.41 7.84
C LEU A 95 3.39 2.33 9.04
N LEU A 96 2.71 1.20 9.23
CA LEU A 96 1.85 0.97 10.40
C LEU A 96 2.64 0.95 11.71
N LEU A 97 3.83 0.32 11.74
CA LEU A 97 4.70 0.31 12.92
C LEU A 97 5.15 1.73 13.28
N VAL A 98 5.57 2.53 12.28
CA VAL A 98 5.94 3.93 12.51
C VAL A 98 4.74 4.73 12.99
N ALA A 99 3.58 4.58 12.36
CA ALA A 99 2.36 5.28 12.77
C ALA A 99 1.95 4.93 14.22
N LEU A 100 2.01 3.65 14.60
CA LEU A 100 1.73 3.19 15.96
C LEU A 100 2.73 3.75 16.97
N ALA A 101 4.03 3.68 16.67
CA ALA A 101 5.05 4.25 17.55
C ALA A 101 4.89 5.79 17.67
N ALA A 102 4.48 6.46 16.58
CA ALA A 102 4.27 7.90 16.55
C ALA A 102 3.06 8.30 17.43
N THR A 103 1.95 7.56 17.34
CA THR A 103 0.78 7.80 18.20
C THR A 103 1.07 7.49 19.66
N LEU A 104 1.80 6.40 19.95
CA LEU A 104 2.23 6.08 21.31
C LEU A 104 3.12 7.18 21.91
N GLY A 105 3.95 7.83 21.11
CA GLY A 105 4.77 8.96 21.57
C GLY A 105 3.98 10.21 21.94
N CYS A 106 2.70 10.33 21.56
CA CYS A 106 1.81 11.36 22.10
C CYS A 106 1.43 11.09 23.57
N CYS A 107 1.36 9.82 23.97
CA CYS A 107 1.00 9.38 25.32
C CYS A 107 2.22 9.20 26.23
N MET A 108 3.33 8.74 25.65
CA MET A 108 4.58 8.42 26.35
C MET A 108 5.70 9.41 25.95
N LYS A 109 6.10 10.23 26.91
CA LYS A 109 6.96 11.41 26.68
C LYS A 109 8.39 11.08 26.26
N ASP A 110 8.88 9.88 26.56
CA ASP A 110 10.28 9.48 26.33
C ASP A 110 10.50 8.71 25.03
N LEU A 111 9.43 8.39 24.29
CA LEU A 111 9.54 7.67 23.01
C LEU A 111 10.08 8.55 21.87
N ILE A 112 9.55 9.77 21.73
CA ILE A 112 9.87 10.64 20.60
C ILE A 112 10.89 11.70 21.04
N SER A 113 12.17 11.33 20.97
CA SER A 113 13.29 12.28 20.99
C SER A 113 13.61 12.78 19.57
N ARG A 114 14.48 13.79 19.44
CA ARG A 114 14.98 14.23 18.14
C ARG A 114 15.69 13.10 17.37
N MET A 115 16.47 12.27 18.05
CA MET A 115 17.16 11.14 17.42
C MET A 115 16.18 10.05 17.01
N THR A 116 15.25 9.68 17.90
CA THR A 116 14.24 8.66 17.60
C THR A 116 13.33 9.09 16.44
N GLY A 117 12.94 10.37 16.39
CA GLY A 117 12.17 10.93 15.27
C GLY A 117 12.87 10.75 13.92
N ARG A 118 14.19 10.94 13.85
CA ARG A 118 14.97 10.69 12.62
C ARG A 118 15.03 9.22 12.23
N PHE A 119 15.17 8.31 13.21
CA PHE A 119 15.10 6.86 12.95
C PHE A 119 13.72 6.44 12.43
N MET A 120 12.65 6.94 13.05
CA MET A 120 11.29 6.70 12.61
C MET A 120 11.03 7.29 11.21
N GLY A 121 11.57 8.47 10.92
CA GLY A 121 11.57 9.06 9.59
C GLY A 121 12.27 8.20 8.54
N ALA A 122 13.46 7.69 8.86
CA ALA A 122 14.19 6.79 7.96
C ALA A 122 13.39 5.50 7.69
N ALA A 123 12.80 4.90 8.73
CA ALA A 123 11.92 3.75 8.58
C ALA A 123 10.68 4.07 7.73
N GLN A 124 10.11 5.27 7.88
CA GLN A 124 8.97 5.75 7.09
C GLN A 124 9.34 5.97 5.62
N PHE A 125 10.53 6.52 5.35
CA PHE A 125 11.08 6.64 4.00
C PHE A 125 11.22 5.29 3.33
N VAL A 126 11.83 4.31 4.03
CA VAL A 126 11.97 2.94 3.52
C VAL A 126 10.61 2.30 3.28
N GLY A 127 9.66 2.45 4.21
CA GLY A 127 8.30 1.94 4.05
C GLY A 127 7.59 2.52 2.83
N GLY A 128 7.66 3.84 2.65
CA GLY A 128 7.08 4.53 1.49
C GLY A 128 7.75 4.13 0.18
N LEU A 129 9.09 4.00 0.16
CA LEU A 129 9.84 3.54 -1.00
C LEU A 129 9.42 2.13 -1.43
N LEU A 130 9.29 1.19 -0.49
CA LEU A 130 8.83 -0.16 -0.78
C LEU A 130 7.43 -0.15 -1.40
N VAL A 131 6.47 0.57 -0.82
CA VAL A 131 5.11 0.67 -1.39
C VAL A 131 5.15 1.28 -2.79
N SER A 132 5.91 2.36 -3.00
CA SER A 132 6.07 2.98 -4.31
C SER A 132 6.69 2.04 -5.34
N SER A 133 7.70 1.24 -4.97
CA SER A 133 8.25 0.19 -5.82
C SER A 133 7.20 -0.86 -6.18
N GLY A 134 6.35 -1.25 -5.23
CA GLY A 134 5.19 -2.10 -5.49
C GLY A 134 4.26 -1.54 -6.57
N CYS A 135 3.86 -0.27 -6.45
CA CYS A 135 3.07 0.40 -7.48
C CYS A 135 3.76 0.41 -8.85
N ALA A 136 5.07 0.64 -8.90
CA ALA A 136 5.84 0.60 -10.15
C ALA A 136 5.96 -0.81 -10.76
N LEU A 137 5.95 -1.87 -9.94
CA LEU A 137 5.97 -3.26 -10.38
C LEU A 137 4.60 -3.76 -10.86
N TYR A 138 3.50 -3.18 -10.39
CA TYR A 138 2.14 -3.65 -10.72
C TYR A 138 1.85 -3.68 -12.24
N PRO A 139 2.23 -2.65 -13.04
CA PRO A 139 2.05 -2.67 -14.49
C PRO A 139 2.81 -3.75 -15.25
N LEU A 140 3.86 -4.33 -14.67
CA LEU A 140 4.63 -5.41 -15.29
C LEU A 140 3.86 -6.73 -15.36
N GLY A 141 2.78 -6.89 -14.59
CA GLY A 141 1.96 -8.10 -14.59
C GLY A 141 0.76 -8.06 -15.55
N TRP A 142 0.57 -6.95 -16.28
CA TRP A 142 -0.60 -6.78 -17.17
C TRP A 142 -0.54 -7.64 -18.43
N ASN A 143 0.63 -8.17 -18.78
CA ASN A 143 0.79 -9.13 -19.87
C ASN A 143 0.41 -10.57 -19.50
N SER A 144 -0.11 -10.82 -18.30
CA SER A 144 -0.55 -12.16 -17.90
C SER A 144 -1.83 -12.58 -18.65
N PRO A 145 -2.02 -13.89 -18.94
CA PRO A 145 -3.18 -14.35 -19.70
C PRO A 145 -4.52 -13.98 -19.06
N GLU A 146 -4.59 -13.99 -17.72
CA GLU A 146 -5.79 -13.60 -16.98
C GLU A 146 -6.14 -12.12 -17.24
N ILE A 147 -5.14 -11.24 -17.29
CA ILE A 147 -5.35 -9.82 -17.54
C ILE A 147 -5.65 -9.57 -19.02
N GLN A 148 -5.02 -10.26 -19.95
CA GLN A 148 -5.35 -10.16 -21.38
C GLN A 148 -6.77 -10.64 -21.69
N GLN A 149 -7.30 -11.62 -20.94
CA GLN A 149 -8.70 -12.05 -21.07
C GLN A 149 -9.70 -10.98 -20.62
N THR A 150 -9.34 -10.16 -19.62
CA THR A 150 -10.22 -9.12 -19.06
C THR A 150 -10.01 -7.74 -19.69
N CYS A 151 -8.78 -7.44 -20.09
CA CYS A 151 -8.34 -6.14 -20.61
C CYS A 151 -8.14 -6.15 -22.13
N GLY A 152 -8.30 -7.29 -22.78
CA GLY A 152 -8.09 -7.48 -24.20
C GLY A 152 -6.64 -7.85 -24.54
N ASN A 153 -6.48 -8.41 -25.75
CA ASN A 153 -5.21 -8.94 -26.23
C ASN A 153 -4.14 -7.88 -26.52
N THR A 154 -4.52 -6.59 -26.45
CA THR A 154 -3.60 -5.45 -26.54
C THR A 154 -3.00 -5.07 -25.19
N SER A 155 -3.38 -5.73 -24.10
CA SER A 155 -2.76 -5.51 -22.80
C SER A 155 -1.38 -6.14 -22.73
N ASP A 156 -0.41 -5.35 -22.31
CA ASP A 156 1.00 -5.71 -22.17
C ASP A 156 1.62 -4.94 -20.99
N GLN A 157 2.91 -5.12 -20.71
CA GLN A 157 3.60 -4.40 -19.64
C GLN A 157 3.48 -2.88 -19.83
N PHE A 158 2.96 -2.19 -18.81
CA PHE A 158 2.63 -0.76 -18.86
C PHE A 158 1.57 -0.36 -19.90
N GLN A 159 0.90 -1.32 -20.55
CA GLN A 159 -0.20 -1.10 -21.49
C GLN A 159 -1.48 -1.75 -20.96
N LEU A 160 -2.43 -0.91 -20.52
CA LEU A 160 -3.68 -1.37 -19.91
C LEU A 160 -4.66 -2.07 -20.88
N GLY A 161 -4.54 -1.85 -22.19
CA GLY A 161 -5.58 -2.26 -23.13
C GLY A 161 -6.92 -1.56 -22.85
N ALA A 162 -8.01 -2.33 -22.75
CA ALA A 162 -9.36 -1.86 -22.46
C ALA A 162 -9.64 -1.63 -20.96
N CYS A 163 -8.71 -2.00 -20.07
CA CYS A 163 -8.86 -1.81 -18.63
C CYS A 163 -8.61 -0.39 -18.16
N LYS A 164 -9.05 -0.10 -16.93
CA LYS A 164 -8.87 1.21 -16.27
C LYS A 164 -8.27 1.01 -14.88
N LEU A 165 -7.41 1.94 -14.47
CA LEU A 165 -6.91 1.98 -13.10
C LEU A 165 -8.02 2.42 -12.14
N GLY A 166 -8.09 1.76 -10.99
CA GLY A 166 -9.02 2.08 -9.92
C GLY A 166 -8.42 3.00 -8.87
N TRP A 167 -9.28 3.52 -7.99
CA TRP A 167 -8.89 4.47 -6.94
C TRP A 167 -7.83 3.90 -5.99
N ALA A 168 -7.85 2.59 -5.73
CA ALA A 168 -6.96 1.98 -4.76
C ALA A 168 -5.49 2.01 -5.24
N TYR A 169 -5.26 1.95 -6.55
CA TYR A 169 -3.92 2.12 -7.11
C TYR A 169 -3.38 3.53 -6.84
N TYR A 170 -4.18 4.57 -7.13
CA TYR A 170 -3.81 5.97 -6.91
C TYR A 170 -3.64 6.29 -5.43
N SER A 171 -4.56 5.83 -4.57
CA SER A 171 -4.50 6.06 -3.13
C SER A 171 -3.31 5.36 -2.48
N THR A 172 -2.95 4.15 -2.94
CA THR A 172 -1.74 3.45 -2.45
C THR A 172 -0.49 4.26 -2.79
N GLY A 173 -0.31 4.63 -4.07
CA GLY A 173 0.86 5.38 -4.53
C GLY A 173 0.95 6.79 -3.95
N GLY A 174 -0.17 7.50 -3.87
CA GLY A 174 -0.25 8.85 -3.30
C GLY A 174 0.02 8.86 -1.80
N GLY A 175 -0.55 7.93 -1.04
CA GLY A 175 -0.27 7.78 0.38
C GLY A 175 1.20 7.40 0.65
N ALA A 176 1.78 6.55 -0.19
CA ALA A 176 3.20 6.17 -0.11
C ALA A 176 4.13 7.36 -0.38
N ALA A 177 3.85 8.15 -1.41
CA ALA A 177 4.62 9.35 -1.73
C ALA A 177 4.53 10.39 -0.60
N ALA A 178 3.35 10.59 -0.02
CA ALA A 178 3.15 11.49 1.10
C ALA A 178 3.89 11.00 2.37
N ALA A 179 3.87 9.69 2.66
CA ALA A 179 4.65 9.10 3.74
C ALA A 179 6.16 9.27 3.51
N MET A 180 6.62 8.94 2.30
CA MET A 180 8.04 8.96 1.93
C MET A 180 8.63 10.36 1.95
N LEU A 181 7.92 11.36 1.41
CA LEU A 181 8.46 12.71 1.25
C LEU A 181 8.08 13.61 2.41
N ILE A 182 6.77 13.77 2.64
CA ILE A 182 6.25 14.76 3.58
C ILE A 182 6.48 14.29 5.02
N CYS A 183 6.07 13.06 5.35
CA CYS A 183 6.18 12.59 6.73
C CYS A 183 7.63 12.38 7.15
N THR A 184 8.48 11.80 6.27
CA THR A 184 9.92 11.72 6.52
C THR A 184 10.53 13.08 6.80
N TRP A 185 10.19 14.11 6.03
CA TRP A 185 10.72 15.46 6.25
C TRP A 185 10.25 16.04 7.59
N LEU A 186 8.97 15.91 7.93
CA LEU A 186 8.42 16.40 9.20
C LEU A 186 9.04 15.69 10.41
N SER A 187 9.39 14.40 10.28
CA SER A 187 10.00 13.60 11.36
C SER A 187 11.31 14.20 11.89
N CYS A 188 12.08 14.88 11.02
CA CYS A 188 13.34 15.54 11.39
C CYS A 188 13.14 16.66 12.42
N PHE A 189 11.93 17.22 12.49
CA PHE A 189 11.56 18.33 13.37
C PHE A 189 10.56 17.92 14.45
N ALA A 190 10.27 16.62 14.59
CA ALA A 190 9.21 16.13 15.47
C ALA A 190 9.55 16.26 16.98
N GLY A 191 10.80 15.95 17.35
CA GLY A 191 11.27 15.98 18.75
C GLY A 191 11.94 17.29 19.15
N LYS A 192 11.67 17.78 20.36
CA LYS A 192 12.39 18.90 20.97
C LYS A 192 13.86 18.54 21.25
N ASN A 193 14.74 19.55 21.25
CA ASN A 193 16.12 19.38 21.70
C ASN A 193 16.14 19.16 23.22
N THR A 194 16.26 17.91 23.65
CA THR A 194 16.66 17.63 25.02
C THR A 194 18.18 17.83 25.08
N LYS A 195 18.65 18.89 25.75
CA LYS A 195 20.06 18.93 26.17
C LYS A 195 20.31 17.65 26.99
N PRO A 196 21.42 16.92 26.78
CA PRO A 196 21.76 15.85 27.71
C PRO A 196 21.92 16.51 29.08
N SER A 197 21.03 16.20 30.03
CA SER A 197 21.26 16.53 31.43
C SER A 197 22.43 15.67 31.89
N ILE A 198 23.64 16.21 31.72
CA ILE A 198 24.80 15.80 32.51
C ILE A 198 24.60 16.49 33.85
N TYR A 199 23.96 15.79 34.80
CA TYR A 199 24.15 15.94 36.24
C TYR A 199 23.68 14.64 36.91
#